data_AF-A0A7S0VYZ4-F1
#
_entry.id   AF-A0A7S0VYZ4-F1
#
_cell.length_a   1.000
_cell.length_b   1.000
_cell.length_c   1.000
_cell.angle_alpha   90.00
_cell.angle_beta   90.00
_cell.angle_gamma   90.00
#
_symmetry.space_group_name_H-M   'P 1'
#
loop_
_entity.id
_entity.type
_entity.pdbx_description
1 polymer ?
#
loop_
_entity_poly.entity_id
_entity_poly.type
_entity_poly.pdbx_seq_one_letter_code
_entity_poly.pdbx_strand_id
1 'polypeptide(L)'
;GAARVVGLVPAIEKARLYRGKGGEVMRASACTVIESVARGGLPGVINKDVARMMESVDDNLKHPTTDIQRAAVSALRGLAEERFELMSDKWQHTKVLDKYCKAVRSDPNPAARRGFALALGALGKGLLGRHLQEALDALSQAATTVQEAADERDPESRRNAVLGLVGVVETVGLG
;
A
#
# COMPACT_ATOMS: atom_id res chain seq x y z
N GLY A 1 -25.52 -3.81 6.88
CA GLY A 1 -24.87 -2.66 7.51
C GLY A 1 -23.37 -2.75 7.36
N ALA A 2 -22.65 -1.63 7.46
CA ALA A 2 -21.20 -1.52 7.27
C ALA A 2 -20.38 -2.57 8.04
N ALA A 3 -20.80 -2.94 9.25
CA ALA A 3 -20.19 -4.01 10.05
C ALA A 3 -20.12 -5.38 9.35
N ARG A 4 -21.10 -5.71 8.49
CA ARG A 4 -21.09 -6.96 7.72
C ARG A 4 -20.07 -6.94 6.58
N VAL A 5 -19.76 -5.75 6.06
CA VAL A 5 -18.82 -5.57 4.94
C VAL A 5 -17.37 -5.57 5.45
N VAL A 6 -17.13 -4.95 6.61
CA VAL A 6 -15.82 -4.96 7.31
C VAL A 6 -15.35 -6.38 7.63
N GLY A 7 -16.29 -7.28 7.96
CA GLY A 7 -15.99 -8.68 8.25
C GLY A 7 -15.71 -9.57 7.03
N LEU A 8 -15.90 -9.07 5.80
CA LEU A 8 -15.72 -9.89 4.58
C LEU A 8 -14.26 -10.30 4.37
N VAL A 9 -13.32 -9.37 4.46
CA VAL A 9 -11.90 -9.66 4.24
C VAL A 9 -11.36 -10.67 5.25
N PRO A 10 -11.58 -10.50 6.58
CA PRO A 10 -11.20 -11.54 7.54
C PRO A 10 -11.89 -12.90 7.30
N ALA A 11 -13.14 -12.90 6.84
CA ALA A 11 -13.85 -14.13 6.52
C ALA A 11 -13.24 -14.85 5.30
N ILE A 12 -12.88 -14.11 4.25
CA ILE A 12 -12.19 -14.61 3.06
C ILE A 12 -10.84 -15.26 3.44
N GLU A 13 -10.06 -14.56 4.26
CA GLU A 13 -8.75 -15.01 4.75
C GLU A 13 -8.89 -16.28 5.61
N LYS A 14 -9.83 -16.28 6.56
CA LYS A 14 -10.12 -17.42 7.42
C LYS A 14 -10.57 -18.65 6.63
N ALA A 15 -11.37 -18.45 5.59
CA ALA A 15 -11.83 -19.50 4.68
C ALA A 15 -10.74 -19.96 3.69
N ARG A 16 -9.53 -19.38 3.74
CA ARG A 16 -8.37 -19.73 2.91
C ARG A 16 -8.63 -19.57 1.40
N LEU A 17 -9.50 -18.63 1.03
CA LEU A 17 -9.95 -18.45 -0.36
C LEU A 17 -8.93 -17.76 -1.27
N TYR A 18 -7.81 -17.28 -0.74
CA TYR A 18 -6.66 -16.81 -1.54
C TYR A 18 -5.84 -17.95 -2.17
N ARG A 19 -6.22 -19.22 -1.96
CA ARG A 19 -5.51 -20.38 -2.51
C ARG A 19 -6.22 -20.96 -3.73
N GLY A 20 -5.45 -21.63 -4.59
CA GLY A 20 -5.96 -22.31 -5.79
C GLY A 20 -6.21 -21.37 -6.96
N LYS A 21 -6.85 -21.89 -8.02
CA LYS A 21 -7.01 -21.21 -9.32
C LYS A 21 -7.76 -19.86 -9.24
N GLY A 22 -8.61 -19.66 -8.24
CA GLY A 22 -9.34 -18.40 -8.02
C GLY A 22 -8.71 -17.44 -7.01
N GLY A 23 -7.56 -17.80 -6.43
CA GLY A 23 -6.97 -17.07 -5.31
C GLY A 23 -6.57 -15.63 -5.64
N GLU A 24 -6.04 -15.40 -6.84
CA GLU A 24 -5.65 -14.08 -7.31
C GLU A 24 -6.85 -13.15 -7.52
N VAL A 25 -7.91 -13.66 -8.14
CA VAL A 25 -9.19 -12.93 -8.29
C VAL A 25 -9.77 -12.58 -6.93
N MET A 26 -9.69 -13.50 -5.97
CA MET A 26 -10.16 -13.27 -4.60
C MET A 26 -9.34 -12.19 -3.88
N ARG A 27 -8.01 -12.15 -4.08
CA ARG A 27 -7.14 -11.10 -3.54
C ARG A 27 -7.51 -9.71 -4.08
N ALA A 28 -7.61 -9.58 -5.41
CA ALA A 28 -8.02 -8.32 -6.03
C ALA A 28 -9.42 -7.87 -5.56
N SER A 29 -10.35 -8.83 -5.43
CA SER A 29 -11.70 -8.58 -4.90
C SER A 29 -11.67 -8.12 -3.45
N ALA A 30 -10.82 -8.70 -2.60
CA ALA A 30 -10.66 -8.28 -1.22
C ALA A 30 -10.15 -6.83 -1.12
N CYS A 31 -9.16 -6.45 -1.94
CA CYS A 31 -8.72 -5.06 -2.04
C CYS A 31 -9.86 -4.13 -2.50
N THR A 32 -10.65 -4.54 -3.48
CA THR A 32 -11.82 -3.77 -3.97
C THR A 32 -12.88 -3.57 -2.87
N VAL A 33 -13.09 -4.57 -2.02
CA VAL A 33 -13.97 -4.46 -0.84
C VAL A 33 -13.42 -3.43 0.14
N ILE A 34 -12.12 -3.45 0.45
CA ILE A 34 -11.48 -2.48 1.35
C ILE A 34 -11.64 -1.06 0.80
N GLU A 35 -11.34 -0.86 -0.48
CA GLU A 35 -11.50 0.42 -1.18
C GLU A 35 -12.95 0.95 -1.11
N SER A 36 -13.92 0.07 -1.37
CA SER A 36 -15.35 0.42 -1.32
C SER A 36 -15.81 0.78 0.09
N VAL A 37 -15.30 0.05 1.09
CA VAL A 37 -15.56 0.30 2.51
C VAL A 37 -14.94 1.64 2.92
N ALA A 38 -13.74 1.95 2.45
CA ALA A 38 -13.07 3.22 2.68
C ALA A 38 -13.88 4.39 2.11
N ARG A 39 -14.19 4.37 0.81
CA ARG A 39 -15.00 5.41 0.14
C ARG A 39 -16.41 5.60 0.72
N GLY A 40 -16.93 4.60 1.43
CA GLY A 40 -18.21 4.70 2.14
C GLY A 40 -18.15 5.54 3.43
N GLY A 41 -17.04 6.21 3.73
CA GLY A 41 -16.84 7.02 4.94
C GLY A 41 -16.61 6.22 6.23
N LEU A 42 -16.55 4.89 6.12
CA LEU A 42 -16.26 3.96 7.22
C LEU A 42 -17.14 4.11 8.49
N PRO A 43 -18.47 4.28 8.37
CA PRO A 43 -19.34 4.40 9.53
C PRO A 43 -19.34 3.12 10.36
N GLY A 44 -19.03 3.24 11.66
CA GLY A 44 -18.96 2.11 12.59
C GLY A 44 -17.69 1.26 12.49
N VAL A 45 -16.70 1.67 11.67
CA VAL A 45 -15.38 1.02 11.61
C VAL A 45 -14.48 1.57 12.71
N ILE A 46 -13.81 0.68 13.44
CA ILE A 46 -12.86 1.05 14.52
C ILE A 46 -11.40 0.93 14.06
N ASN A 47 -10.47 1.54 14.80
CA ASN A 47 -9.02 1.51 14.48
C ASN A 47 -8.47 0.10 14.28
N LYS A 48 -9.00 -0.89 15.04
CA LYS A 48 -8.60 -2.30 14.89
C LYS A 48 -8.95 -2.88 13.52
N ASP A 49 -10.06 -2.45 12.94
CA ASP A 49 -10.49 -2.92 11.62
C ASP A 49 -9.67 -2.26 10.52
N VAL A 50 -9.37 -0.96 10.66
CA VAL A 50 -8.44 -0.25 9.75
C VAL A 50 -7.06 -0.90 9.78
N ALA A 51 -6.53 -1.21 10.96
CA ALA A 51 -5.23 -1.89 11.09
C ALA A 51 -5.20 -3.25 10.36
N ARG A 52 -6.27 -4.05 10.47
CA ARG A 52 -6.39 -5.33 9.73
C ARG A 52 -6.51 -5.12 8.22
N MET A 53 -7.26 -4.11 7.79
CA MET A 53 -7.34 -3.77 6.36
C MET A 53 -5.97 -3.37 5.83
N MET A 54 -5.19 -2.60 6.59
CA MET A 54 -3.82 -2.23 6.24
C MET A 54 -2.89 -3.45 6.18
N GLU A 55 -2.99 -4.38 7.13
CA GLU A 55 -2.25 -5.64 7.08
C GLU A 55 -2.56 -6.43 5.79
N SER A 56 -3.85 -6.53 5.45
CA SER A 56 -4.29 -7.21 4.21
C SER A 56 -3.80 -6.48 2.95
N VAL A 57 -3.84 -5.15 2.94
CA VAL A 57 -3.27 -4.32 1.85
C VAL A 57 -1.78 -4.57 1.71
N ASP A 58 -1.02 -4.52 2.81
CA ASP A 58 0.44 -4.72 2.80
C ASP A 58 0.83 -6.11 2.29
N ASP A 59 0.03 -7.14 2.58
CA ASP A 59 0.27 -8.48 2.06
C ASP A 59 -0.04 -8.60 0.57
N ASN A 60 -0.99 -7.82 0.04
CA ASN A 60 -1.28 -7.75 -1.38
C ASN A 60 -0.28 -6.87 -2.15
N LEU A 61 0.32 -5.85 -1.52
CA LEU A 61 1.42 -5.07 -2.10
C LEU A 61 2.64 -5.94 -2.40
N LYS A 62 2.91 -6.95 -1.58
CA LYS A 62 4.03 -7.89 -1.78
C LYS A 62 3.76 -8.97 -2.84
N HIS A 63 2.57 -8.97 -3.46
CA HIS A 63 2.19 -9.98 -4.44
C HIS A 63 2.93 -9.76 -5.77
N PRO A 64 3.45 -10.81 -6.44
CA PRO A 64 4.18 -10.65 -7.71
C PRO A 64 3.30 -10.14 -8.87
N THR A 65 2.00 -10.40 -8.81
CA THR A 65 1.02 -10.02 -9.84
C THR A 65 0.67 -8.54 -9.75
N THR A 66 0.97 -7.79 -10.82
CA THR A 66 0.79 -6.33 -10.89
C THR A 66 -0.65 -5.87 -10.62
N ASP A 67 -1.66 -6.61 -11.09
CA ASP A 67 -3.06 -6.23 -10.89
C ASP A 67 -3.47 -6.29 -9.42
N ILE A 68 -2.95 -7.25 -8.67
CA ILE A 68 -3.18 -7.34 -7.22
C ILE A 68 -2.49 -6.17 -6.51
N GLN A 69 -1.25 -5.82 -6.91
CA GLN A 69 -0.57 -4.65 -6.36
C GLN A 69 -1.35 -3.37 -6.64
N ARG A 70 -1.86 -3.17 -7.86
CA ARG A 70 -2.69 -2.01 -8.22
C ARG A 70 -3.98 -1.95 -7.41
N ALA A 71 -4.67 -3.08 -7.24
CA ALA A 71 -5.86 -3.15 -6.40
C ALA A 71 -5.54 -2.78 -4.94
N ALA A 72 -4.41 -3.27 -4.40
CA ALA A 72 -3.96 -2.93 -3.06
C ALA A 72 -3.60 -1.44 -2.92
N VAL A 73 -2.96 -0.84 -3.92
CA VAL A 73 -2.67 0.60 -3.96
C VAL A 73 -3.95 1.43 -4.00
N SER A 74 -4.97 1.00 -4.76
CA SER A 74 -6.28 1.67 -4.79
C SER A 74 -6.98 1.62 -3.42
N ALA A 75 -6.96 0.46 -2.77
CA ALA A 75 -7.47 0.28 -1.42
C ALA A 75 -6.73 1.14 -0.40
N LEU A 76 -5.40 1.20 -0.48
CA LEU A 76 -4.56 2.05 0.36
C LEU A 76 -4.94 3.53 0.20
N ARG A 77 -5.09 4.01 -1.04
CA ARG A 77 -5.48 5.39 -1.32
C ARG A 77 -6.80 5.76 -0.67
N GLY A 78 -7.81 4.90 -0.82
CA GLY A 78 -9.11 5.11 -0.16
C GLY A 78 -8.99 5.17 1.37
N LEU A 79 -8.17 4.30 1.98
CA LEU A 79 -7.92 4.35 3.42
C LEU A 79 -7.17 5.65 3.83
N ALA A 80 -6.18 6.06 3.03
CA ALA A 80 -5.38 7.27 3.23
C ALA A 80 -6.22 8.55 3.22
N GLU A 81 -7.16 8.66 2.28
CA GLU A 81 -8.05 9.81 2.14
C GLU A 81 -9.07 9.91 3.29
N GLU A 82 -9.59 8.78 3.76
CA GLU A 82 -10.74 8.76 4.68
C GLU A 82 -10.37 8.63 6.16
N ARG A 83 -9.23 8.03 6.49
CA ARG A 83 -8.92 7.65 7.89
C ARG A 83 -7.53 7.93 8.37
N PHE A 84 -6.57 8.25 7.51
CA PHE A 84 -5.24 8.51 8.05
C PHE A 84 -5.22 9.79 8.89
N GLU A 85 -6.08 10.78 8.64
CA GLU A 85 -6.25 11.90 9.59
C GLU A 85 -6.89 11.50 10.93
N LEU A 86 -7.56 10.35 10.97
CA LEU A 86 -8.24 9.79 12.15
C LEU A 86 -7.43 8.72 12.88
N MET A 87 -6.28 8.28 12.34
CA MET A 87 -5.35 7.46 13.09
C MET A 87 -4.76 8.34 14.21
N SER A 88 -5.16 8.02 15.44
CA SER A 88 -5.08 8.91 16.59
C SER A 88 -3.67 9.25 17.06
N ASP A 89 -2.63 8.65 16.48
CA ASP A 89 -1.25 8.86 16.90
C ASP A 89 -0.29 9.06 15.72
N LYS A 90 0.40 10.21 15.72
CA LYS A 90 1.50 10.54 14.81
C LYS A 90 2.55 9.43 14.72
N TRP A 91 2.74 8.66 15.79
CA TRP A 91 3.66 7.52 15.80
C TRP A 91 3.26 6.41 14.82
N GLN A 92 1.96 6.17 14.62
CA GLN A 92 1.48 5.17 13.66
C GLN A 92 1.77 5.61 12.22
N HIS A 93 1.70 6.91 11.92
CA HIS A 93 2.02 7.46 10.59
C HIS A 93 3.50 7.26 10.26
N THR A 94 4.36 7.61 11.22
CA THR A 94 5.81 7.42 11.07
C THR A 94 6.15 5.95 10.85
N LYS A 95 5.54 5.01 11.59
CA LYS A 95 5.77 3.59 11.37
C LYS A 95 5.39 3.07 9.99
N VAL A 96 4.29 3.57 9.42
CA VAL A 96 3.86 3.18 8.07
C VAL A 96 4.87 3.67 7.04
N LEU A 97 5.30 4.93 7.15
CA LEU A 97 6.31 5.51 6.28
C LEU A 97 7.66 4.81 6.41
N ASP A 98 8.17 4.62 7.62
CA ASP A 98 9.43 3.90 7.89
C ASP A 98 9.41 2.52 7.24
N LYS A 99 8.28 1.79 7.42
CA LYS A 99 8.09 0.47 6.83
C LYS A 99 8.15 0.53 5.30
N TYR A 100 7.44 1.47 4.68
CA TYR A 100 7.34 1.56 3.22
C TYR A 100 8.66 2.03 2.61
N CYS A 101 9.29 3.06 3.19
CA CYS A 101 10.61 3.54 2.80
C CYS A 101 11.66 2.43 2.90
N LYS A 102 11.68 1.67 4.00
CA LYS A 102 12.59 0.53 4.17
C LYS A 102 12.34 -0.55 3.11
N ALA A 103 11.07 -0.90 2.86
CA ALA A 103 10.74 -1.93 1.89
C ALA A 103 11.15 -1.52 0.47
N VAL A 104 10.91 -0.27 0.08
CA VAL A 104 11.31 0.29 -1.22
C VAL A 104 12.83 0.22 -1.42
N ARG A 105 13.61 0.56 -0.38
CA ARG A 105 15.07 0.61 -0.47
C ARG A 105 15.73 -0.77 -0.52
N SER A 106 15.25 -1.72 0.30
CA SER A 106 16.05 -2.92 0.59
C SER A 106 15.26 -4.20 0.86
N ASP A 107 13.96 -4.27 0.53
CA ASP A 107 13.26 -5.55 0.67
C ASP A 107 13.88 -6.60 -0.28
N PRO A 108 14.25 -7.80 0.21
CA PRO A 108 14.81 -8.84 -0.63
C PRO A 108 13.83 -9.34 -1.68
N ASN A 109 12.52 -9.19 -1.46
CA ASN A 109 11.49 -9.55 -2.43
C ASN A 109 11.28 -8.41 -3.45
N PRO A 110 11.59 -8.61 -4.75
CA PRO A 110 11.35 -7.60 -5.78
C PRO A 110 9.89 -7.18 -5.90
N ALA A 111 8.95 -8.12 -5.68
CA ALA A 111 7.53 -7.78 -5.68
C ALA A 111 7.17 -6.82 -4.55
N ALA A 112 7.74 -6.99 -3.36
CA ALA A 112 7.55 -6.06 -2.25
C ALA A 112 8.07 -4.67 -2.61
N ARG A 113 9.30 -4.56 -3.15
CA ARG A 113 9.86 -3.28 -3.60
C ARG A 113 8.96 -2.58 -4.61
N ARG A 114 8.50 -3.29 -5.65
CA ARG A 114 7.55 -2.78 -6.66
C ARG A 114 6.26 -2.25 -6.03
N GLY A 115 5.64 -3.02 -5.15
CA GLY A 115 4.35 -2.69 -4.57
C GLY A 115 4.44 -1.53 -3.59
N PHE A 116 5.43 -1.55 -2.67
CA PHE A 116 5.63 -0.46 -1.72
C PHE A 116 6.08 0.84 -2.39
N ALA A 117 6.77 0.77 -3.53
CA ALA A 117 7.11 1.97 -4.30
C ALA A 117 5.86 2.68 -4.85
N LEU A 118 4.91 1.92 -5.40
CA LEU A 118 3.62 2.46 -5.82
C LEU A 118 2.79 2.94 -4.62
N ALA A 119 2.80 2.19 -3.52
CA ALA A 119 2.07 2.52 -2.30
C ALA A 119 2.53 3.85 -1.70
N LEU A 120 3.84 4.12 -1.68
CA LEU A 120 4.40 5.35 -1.15
C LEU A 120 3.94 6.58 -1.95
N GLY A 121 3.82 6.45 -3.28
CA GLY A 121 3.24 7.48 -4.16
C GLY A 121 1.72 7.63 -4.08
N ALA A 122 1.02 6.72 -3.39
CA ALA A 122 -0.42 6.80 -3.18
C ALA A 122 -0.81 7.34 -1.80
N LEU A 123 0.18 7.65 -0.94
CA LEU A 123 -0.08 8.25 0.37
C LEU A 123 -0.55 9.70 0.22
N GLY A 124 -1.57 10.08 0.99
CA GLY A 124 -2.11 11.44 0.98
C GLY A 124 -1.21 12.47 1.68
N LYS A 125 -1.54 13.77 1.49
CA LYS A 125 -0.80 14.92 2.06
C LYS A 125 -0.61 14.82 3.57
N GLY A 126 -1.63 14.40 4.32
CA GLY A 126 -1.57 14.30 5.79
C GLY A 126 -0.55 13.28 6.31
N LEU A 127 -0.29 12.22 5.53
CA LEU A 127 0.73 11.22 5.81
C LEU A 127 2.11 11.72 5.42
N LEU A 128 2.25 12.20 4.18
CA LEU A 128 3.52 12.64 3.64
C LEU A 128 4.08 13.81 4.45
N GLY A 129 3.25 14.81 4.77
CA GLY A 129 3.53 15.92 5.71
C GLY A 129 5.01 16.20 5.98
N ARG A 130 5.45 15.94 7.21
CA ARG A 130 6.85 16.14 7.66
C ARG A 130 7.86 15.11 7.14
N HIS A 131 7.39 14.01 6.55
CA HIS A 131 8.19 12.88 6.06
C HIS A 131 8.35 12.89 4.53
N LEU A 132 7.89 13.95 3.86
CA LEU A 132 7.96 14.09 2.42
C LEU A 132 9.38 13.85 1.89
N GLN A 133 10.38 14.46 2.54
CA GLN A 133 11.78 14.32 2.14
C GLN A 133 12.24 12.86 2.22
N GLU A 134 11.87 12.16 3.28
CA GLU A 134 12.25 10.75 3.49
C GLU A 134 11.66 9.84 2.40
N ALA A 135 10.40 10.09 2.01
CA ALA A 135 9.74 9.37 0.94
C ALA A 135 10.39 9.66 -0.42
N LEU A 136 10.68 10.94 -0.73
CA LEU A 136 11.38 11.35 -1.94
C LEU A 136 12.78 10.72 -2.03
N ASP A 137 13.54 10.71 -0.92
CA ASP A 137 14.86 10.11 -0.86
C ASP A 137 14.80 8.60 -1.10
N ALA A 138 13.83 7.91 -0.48
CA ALA A 138 13.66 6.46 -0.63
C ALA A 138 13.34 6.08 -2.08
N LEU A 139 12.42 6.79 -2.73
CA LEU A 139 12.04 6.54 -4.12
C LEU A 139 13.15 6.95 -5.08
N SER A 140 13.84 8.07 -4.84
CA SER A 140 14.96 8.52 -5.68
C SER A 140 16.10 7.51 -5.65
N GLN A 141 16.44 7.01 -4.46
CA GLN A 141 17.43 5.95 -4.31
C GLN A 141 17.00 4.69 -5.06
N ALA A 142 15.76 4.24 -4.86
CA ALA A 142 15.24 3.03 -5.51
C ALA A 142 15.13 3.17 -7.04
N ALA A 143 14.85 4.36 -7.56
CA ALA A 143 14.77 4.62 -9.00
C ALA A 143 16.14 4.58 -9.69
N THR A 144 17.20 4.93 -8.97
CA THR A 144 18.56 5.11 -9.54
C THR A 144 19.51 3.96 -9.22
N THR A 145 19.23 3.20 -8.16
CA THR A 145 20.10 2.10 -7.71
C THR A 145 19.80 0.82 -8.47
N VAL A 146 20.85 0.24 -9.06
CA VAL A 146 20.81 -1.11 -9.64
C VAL A 146 21.45 -2.06 -8.62
N GLN A 147 20.74 -3.14 -8.27
CA GLN A 147 21.28 -4.15 -7.35
C GLN A 147 22.56 -4.77 -7.92
N GLU A 148 23.58 -4.93 -7.08
CA GLU A 148 24.87 -5.49 -7.49
C GLU A 148 24.70 -6.92 -8.00
N ALA A 149 24.04 -7.75 -7.19
CA ALA A 149 23.68 -9.13 -7.50
C ALA A 149 22.69 -9.19 -8.68
N ALA A 150 23.06 -9.94 -9.73
CA ALA A 150 22.32 -9.94 -10.99
C ALA A 150 20.91 -10.52 -10.87
N ASP A 151 20.71 -11.49 -9.99
CA ASP A 151 19.45 -12.15 -9.67
C ASP A 151 18.51 -11.29 -8.82
N GLU A 152 19.04 -10.29 -8.11
CA GLU A 152 18.24 -9.32 -7.36
C GLU A 152 17.80 -8.13 -8.21
N ARG A 153 18.39 -7.93 -9.38
CA ARG A 153 18.10 -6.80 -10.27
C ARG A 153 16.66 -6.86 -10.75
N ASP A 154 15.95 -5.77 -10.50
CA ASP A 154 14.55 -5.66 -10.92
C ASP A 154 14.25 -4.30 -11.54
N PRO A 155 14.22 -4.20 -12.88
CA PRO A 155 13.87 -2.96 -13.58
C PRO A 155 12.48 -2.43 -13.21
N GLU A 156 11.52 -3.31 -12.92
CA GLU A 156 10.16 -2.91 -12.55
C GLU A 156 10.11 -2.21 -11.19
N SER A 157 10.96 -2.59 -10.23
CA SER A 157 11.11 -1.84 -8.98
C SER A 157 11.51 -0.39 -9.24
N ARG A 158 12.48 -0.16 -10.13
CA ARG A 158 12.94 1.19 -10.48
C ARG A 158 11.87 1.99 -11.22
N ARG A 159 11.19 1.35 -12.18
CA ARG A 159 10.03 1.95 -12.88
C ARG A 159 8.94 2.37 -11.89
N ASN A 160 8.58 1.50 -10.96
CA ASN A 160 7.56 1.80 -9.95
C ASN A 160 8.02 2.87 -8.95
N ALA A 161 9.32 2.96 -8.65
CA ALA A 161 9.86 4.05 -7.84
C ALA A 161 9.70 5.41 -8.55
N VAL A 162 9.91 5.48 -9.87
CA VAL A 162 9.62 6.69 -10.66
C VAL A 162 8.13 7.02 -10.62
N LEU A 163 7.24 6.03 -10.80
CA LEU A 163 5.80 6.27 -10.67
C LEU A 163 5.41 6.74 -9.26
N GLY A 164 6.08 6.20 -8.23
CA GLY A 164 5.92 6.66 -6.85
C GLY A 164 6.31 8.13 -6.68
N LEU A 165 7.44 8.56 -7.27
CA LEU A 165 7.87 9.96 -7.26
C LEU A 165 6.82 10.87 -7.90
N VAL A 166 6.29 10.49 -9.07
CA VAL A 166 5.21 11.24 -9.74
C VAL A 166 4.02 11.39 -8.80
N GLY A 167 3.56 10.30 -8.18
CA GLY A 167 2.43 10.34 -7.25
C GLY A 167 2.68 11.21 -6.01
N VAL A 168 3.89 11.20 -5.45
CA VAL A 168 4.27 12.10 -4.34
C VAL A 168 4.23 13.57 -4.79
N VAL A 169 4.79 13.89 -5.96
CA VAL A 169 4.82 15.25 -6.53
C VAL A 169 3.42 15.79 -6.82
N GLU A 170 2.56 14.98 -7.44
CA GLU A 170 1.14 15.28 -7.67
C GLU A 170 0.42 15.52 -6.34
N THR A 171 0.69 14.69 -5.34
CA THR A 171 0.07 14.81 -4.02
C THR A 171 0.44 16.12 -3.34
N VAL A 172 1.67 16.63 -3.48
CA VAL A 172 2.06 17.91 -2.85
C VAL A 172 1.69 19.14 -3.69
N GLY A 173 1.18 18.97 -4.91
CA GLY A 173 0.74 20.06 -5.79
C GLY A 173 1.88 20.72 -6.58
N LEU A 174 2.94 19.97 -6.89
CA LEU A 174 4.08 20.42 -7.69
C LEU A 174 4.00 19.96 -9.16
N GLY A 175 2.85 19.42 -9.60
CA GLY A 175 2.61 18.89 -10.95
C GLY A 175 1.31 19.38 -11.57
#